data_AF-A0A386Z752-F1
#
_entry.id   AF-A0A386Z752-F1
#
_cell.length_a   1.000
_cell.length_b   1.000
_cell.length_c   1.000
_cell.angle_alpha   90.00
_cell.angle_beta   90.00
_cell.angle_gamma   90.00
#
_symmetry.space_group_name_H-M   'P 1'
#
loop_
_entity.id
_entity.type
_entity.pdbx_description
1 polymer ?
#
loop_
_entity_poly.entity_id
_entity_poly.type
_entity_poly.pdbx_seq_one_letter_code
_entity_poly.pdbx_strand_id
1 'polypeptide(L)'
;MSTEQGRRDDLWSQDTDVYVPVAADYQPPAPPSRDPAPIGKFVAIAAASTLGMAVLAAAGVFIGSQFGKQSESTLAATEFTAGAATATQSTPPPAGAPLATVLAWIRAGAQVDPAKFHTATDTDGTATDLGTAVAFTSPTKKIQCMTPRSAAADAPGLSCLVNFDNPPPRPAGHPNTEWNAGWVDFPGETAGVGRAANDQGQFALGYGATLTYGSRLTFDDYECRMDQTGLICADPTAGSALQLSSSGPAPFGCFAKLDSKSYGIGYSCTGSDATVPVAPPRPYR
;
A
#
# COMPACT_ATOMS: atom_id res chain seq x y z
N MET A 1 -60.39 41.73 29.49
CA MET A 1 -59.32 42.18 30.40
C MET A 1 -58.24 41.12 30.37
N SER A 2 -57.01 41.53 30.03
CA SER A 2 -55.76 40.76 29.91
C SER A 2 -55.50 39.84 31.12
N THR A 3 -54.75 38.72 31.02
CA THR A 3 -53.32 38.67 30.69
C THR A 3 -52.80 37.33 30.14
N GLU A 4 -51.79 37.49 29.30
CA GLU A 4 -50.73 36.57 28.86
C GLU A 4 -49.93 35.88 29.99
N GLN A 5 -49.07 34.94 29.55
CA GLN A 5 -47.77 34.51 30.11
C GLN A 5 -47.71 33.26 31.00
N GLY A 6 -47.00 32.23 30.50
CA GLY A 6 -46.53 31.12 31.34
C GLY A 6 -46.06 29.85 30.62
N ARG A 7 -45.30 29.98 29.52
CA ARG A 7 -44.51 28.88 28.93
C ARG A 7 -43.23 28.74 29.75
N ARG A 8 -42.85 27.48 30.05
CA ARG A 8 -41.57 26.93 30.56
C ARG A 8 -41.83 26.19 31.86
N ASP A 9 -41.74 24.85 31.86
CA ASP A 9 -41.31 24.06 33.02
C ASP A 9 -41.01 22.57 32.70
N ASP A 10 -41.36 22.02 31.52
CA ASP A 10 -41.17 20.58 31.25
C ASP A 10 -39.82 20.16 30.61
N LEU A 11 -38.68 20.74 31.01
CA LEU A 11 -37.35 20.36 30.44
C LEU A 11 -36.26 20.01 31.46
N TRP A 12 -36.60 19.71 32.71
CA TRP A 12 -35.60 19.39 33.75
C TRP A 12 -35.87 18.10 34.54
N SER A 13 -36.33 17.05 33.86
CA SER A 13 -36.23 15.69 34.42
C SER A 13 -35.35 14.85 33.50
N GLN A 14 -34.03 15.05 33.63
CA GLN A 14 -33.08 14.01 33.32
C GLN A 14 -32.48 13.54 34.64
N ASP A 15 -32.62 12.23 34.86
CA ASP A 15 -31.99 11.48 35.93
C ASP A 15 -30.53 11.90 36.10
N THR A 16 -30.22 12.47 37.25
CA THR A 16 -28.85 12.56 37.75
C THR A 16 -28.40 11.16 38.12
N ASP A 17 -27.76 10.47 37.17
CA ASP A 17 -26.94 9.31 37.50
C ASP A 17 -25.90 9.72 38.54
N VAL A 18 -25.86 8.88 39.57
CA VAL A 18 -25.04 9.00 40.77
C VAL A 18 -23.57 9.17 40.39
N TYR A 19 -23.03 10.35 40.71
CA TYR A 19 -21.59 10.59 40.69
C TYR A 19 -20.95 9.77 41.81
N VAL A 20 -20.38 8.62 41.46
CA VAL A 20 -19.52 7.87 42.39
C VAL A 20 -18.20 8.64 42.47
N PRO A 21 -17.77 9.14 43.65
CA PRO A 21 -16.48 9.78 43.76
C PRO A 21 -15.38 8.75 43.48
N VAL A 22 -14.52 9.06 42.50
CA VAL A 22 -13.25 8.35 42.28
C VAL A 22 -12.46 8.44 43.58
N ALA A 23 -12.20 7.30 44.22
CA ALA A 23 -11.35 7.22 45.39
C ALA A 23 -9.98 7.83 45.08
N ALA A 24 -9.53 8.76 45.91
CA ALA A 24 -8.26 9.50 45.76
C ALA A 24 -7.01 8.62 46.04
N ASP A 25 -7.16 7.30 46.08
CA ASP A 25 -6.18 6.37 46.62
C ASP A 25 -5.66 5.39 45.56
N TYR A 26 -5.98 5.59 44.28
CA TYR A 26 -5.43 4.78 43.21
C TYR A 26 -3.97 5.15 42.95
N GLN A 27 -3.07 4.52 43.70
CA GLN A 27 -1.65 4.46 43.41
C GLN A 27 -1.43 3.35 42.35
N PRO A 28 -1.05 3.67 41.11
CA PRO A 28 -0.73 2.65 40.13
C PRO A 28 0.46 1.80 40.62
N PRO A 29 0.50 0.50 40.33
CA PRO A 29 1.62 -0.35 40.72
C PRO A 29 2.91 0.19 40.11
N ALA A 30 3.95 0.32 40.95
CA ALA A 30 5.27 0.73 40.50
C ALA A 30 5.78 -0.25 39.44
N PRO A 31 6.41 0.25 38.35
CA PRO A 31 7.02 -0.63 37.36
C PRO A 31 8.08 -1.50 38.03
N PRO A 32 8.24 -2.78 37.61
CA PRO A 32 9.28 -3.63 38.15
C PRO A 32 10.64 -2.96 37.95
N SER A 33 11.42 -2.87 39.03
CA SER A 33 12.80 -2.40 39.01
C SER A 33 13.58 -3.27 38.04
N ARG A 34 13.98 -2.69 36.89
CA ARG A 34 14.98 -3.32 36.03
C ARG A 34 16.31 -3.24 36.74
N ASP A 35 16.71 -4.36 37.34
CA ASP A 35 18.10 -4.56 37.73
C ASP A 35 18.99 -4.37 36.48
N PRO A 36 20.02 -3.52 36.55
CA PRO A 36 20.98 -3.41 35.47
C PRO A 36 21.73 -4.74 35.34
N ALA A 37 21.53 -5.40 34.20
CA ALA A 37 22.28 -6.61 33.86
C ALA A 37 23.79 -6.34 33.92
N PRO A 38 24.59 -7.25 34.49
CA PRO A 38 26.03 -7.06 34.62
C PRO A 38 26.68 -6.99 33.23
N ILE A 39 27.44 -5.92 33.03
CA ILE A 39 28.33 -5.70 31.89
C ILE A 39 29.38 -6.81 31.89
N GLY A 40 29.08 -7.87 31.13
CA GLY A 40 30.00 -8.95 30.82
C GLY A 40 31.07 -8.45 29.85
N LYS A 41 32.28 -8.31 30.38
CA LYS A 41 33.51 -8.05 29.63
C LYS A 41 33.70 -9.11 28.55
N PHE A 42 33.47 -8.79 27.28
CA PHE A 42 34.02 -9.58 26.18
C PHE A 42 35.38 -9.00 25.78
N VAL A 43 36.38 -9.82 26.12
CA VAL A 43 37.80 -9.68 25.86
C VAL A 43 38.07 -9.65 24.36
N ALA A 44 39.00 -8.78 23.97
CA ALA A 44 39.57 -8.68 22.65
C ALA A 44 40.19 -10.00 22.16
N ILE A 45 39.93 -10.37 20.91
CA ILE A 45 40.83 -11.21 20.13
C ILE A 45 41.09 -10.49 18.82
N ALA A 46 42.25 -9.86 18.75
CA ALA A 46 42.90 -9.51 17.50
C ALA A 46 43.46 -10.78 16.86
N ALA A 47 43.23 -10.98 15.57
CA ALA A 47 44.06 -11.86 14.76
C ALA A 47 44.10 -11.33 13.32
N ALA A 48 45.24 -10.74 12.98
CA ALA A 48 45.66 -10.41 11.63
C ALA A 48 45.92 -11.70 10.83
N SER A 49 45.60 -11.71 9.54
CA SER A 49 46.16 -12.66 8.58
C SER A 49 46.15 -12.06 7.19
N THR A 50 47.26 -11.43 6.82
CA THR A 50 47.69 -11.22 5.44
C THR A 50 48.71 -12.31 5.08
N LEU A 51 48.57 -12.95 3.91
CA LEU A 51 49.64 -13.27 2.95
C LEU A 51 49.10 -14.20 1.85
N GLY A 52 49.51 -13.91 0.61
CA GLY A 52 49.04 -14.54 -0.62
C GLY A 52 49.82 -15.77 -1.08
N MET A 53 49.57 -16.16 -2.34
CA MET A 53 50.42 -16.91 -3.27
C MET A 53 49.67 -16.95 -4.61
N ALA A 54 50.16 -16.32 -5.67
CA ALA A 54 51.31 -16.67 -6.52
C ALA A 54 50.92 -17.62 -7.68
N VAL A 55 51.22 -17.11 -8.88
CA VAL A 55 51.04 -17.65 -10.22
C VAL A 55 51.89 -18.91 -10.44
N LEU A 56 51.37 -19.89 -11.16
CA LEU A 56 52.17 -20.88 -11.90
C LEU A 56 51.56 -21.12 -13.28
N ALA A 57 52.23 -20.55 -14.28
CA ALA A 57 52.14 -20.96 -15.67
C ALA A 57 53.17 -22.07 -15.93
N ALA A 58 52.78 -23.11 -16.65
CA ALA A 58 53.72 -23.99 -17.35
C ALA A 58 53.04 -24.58 -18.59
N ALA A 59 53.65 -24.27 -19.73
CA ALA A 59 53.29 -24.71 -21.07
C ALA A 59 53.76 -26.14 -21.34
N GLY A 60 53.10 -26.80 -22.30
CA GLY A 60 53.57 -28.03 -22.93
C GLY A 60 53.11 -28.09 -24.38
N VAL A 61 54.04 -27.79 -25.29
CA VAL A 61 53.92 -27.69 -26.76
C VAL A 61 54.51 -28.95 -27.39
N PHE A 62 53.88 -29.52 -28.43
CA PHE A 62 54.50 -30.29 -29.54
C PHE A 62 53.50 -30.28 -30.72
N ILE A 63 53.64 -29.45 -31.77
CA ILE A 63 54.57 -29.40 -32.93
C ILE A 63 54.16 -30.32 -34.10
N GLY A 64 53.79 -29.66 -35.21
CA GLY A 64 54.05 -30.06 -36.61
C GLY A 64 52.87 -30.68 -37.37
N SER A 65 52.50 -30.28 -38.60
CA SER A 65 53.07 -29.33 -39.56
C SER A 65 52.03 -28.94 -40.64
N GLN A 66 52.22 -27.75 -41.16
CA GLN A 66 51.46 -26.97 -42.14
C GLN A 66 51.33 -27.60 -43.55
N PHE A 67 50.25 -27.29 -44.28
CA PHE A 67 50.22 -26.33 -45.40
C PHE A 67 48.92 -26.49 -46.22
N GLY A 68 48.07 -25.44 -46.29
CA GLY A 68 47.08 -25.34 -47.38
C GLY A 68 45.80 -24.53 -47.15
N LYS A 69 45.90 -23.20 -47.29
CA LYS A 69 44.90 -22.26 -47.85
C LYS A 69 43.68 -21.84 -47.03
N GLN A 70 43.59 -20.52 -46.84
CA GLN A 70 42.50 -19.74 -46.24
C GLN A 70 41.21 -19.80 -47.06
N SER A 71 40.07 -19.85 -46.37
CA SER A 71 38.98 -18.88 -46.56
C SER A 71 38.04 -18.92 -45.34
N GLU A 72 37.57 -17.75 -44.93
CA GLU A 72 36.76 -17.48 -43.75
C GLU A 72 35.55 -18.42 -43.57
N SER A 73 35.30 -18.85 -42.32
CA SER A 73 33.96 -19.17 -41.86
C SER A 73 33.80 -18.89 -40.38
N THR A 74 32.96 -17.89 -40.16
CA THR A 74 32.40 -17.37 -38.92
C THR A 74 31.83 -18.49 -38.03
N LEU A 75 32.16 -18.42 -36.74
CA LEU A 75 31.57 -19.25 -35.70
C LEU A 75 30.07 -18.96 -35.58
N ALA A 76 29.26 -19.99 -35.77
CA ALA A 76 27.85 -19.99 -35.41
C ALA A 76 27.72 -20.04 -33.89
N ALA A 77 27.45 -18.90 -33.27
CA ALA A 77 26.91 -18.83 -31.91
C ALA A 77 25.43 -19.23 -31.98
N THR A 78 25.04 -20.21 -31.16
CA THR A 78 23.63 -20.57 -30.95
C THR A 78 22.93 -19.37 -30.32
N GLU A 79 22.07 -18.70 -31.09
CA GLU A 79 21.23 -17.61 -30.62
C GLU A 79 20.27 -18.12 -29.56
N PHE A 80 20.43 -17.64 -28.32
CA PHE A 80 19.30 -17.55 -27.40
C PHE A 80 18.30 -16.60 -28.04
N THR A 81 17.15 -17.13 -28.46
CA THR A 81 16.00 -16.32 -28.86
C THR A 81 15.60 -15.46 -27.66
N ALA A 82 15.98 -14.18 -27.70
CA ALA A 82 15.48 -13.19 -26.77
C ALA A 82 13.96 -13.20 -26.87
N GLY A 83 13.29 -13.62 -25.78
CA GLY A 83 11.84 -13.58 -25.68
C GLY A 83 11.36 -12.19 -26.03
N ALA A 84 10.42 -12.10 -26.98
CA ALA A 84 9.80 -10.88 -27.41
C ALA A 84 9.40 -10.05 -26.18
N ALA A 85 9.93 -8.83 -26.07
CA ALA A 85 9.42 -7.84 -25.13
C ALA A 85 7.93 -7.66 -25.46
N THR A 86 7.06 -8.24 -24.65
CA THR A 86 5.62 -7.97 -24.71
C THR A 86 5.47 -6.47 -24.66
N ALA A 87 4.89 -5.87 -25.69
CA ALA A 87 4.60 -4.45 -25.73
C ALA A 87 3.94 -4.07 -24.40
N THR A 88 4.62 -3.23 -23.61
CA THR A 88 4.10 -2.77 -22.33
C THR A 88 2.74 -2.18 -22.60
N GLN A 89 1.67 -2.79 -22.09
CA GLN A 89 0.35 -2.19 -22.15
C GLN A 89 0.44 -0.85 -21.41
N SER A 90 0.55 0.23 -22.18
CA SER A 90 0.80 1.56 -21.66
C SER A 90 -0.49 2.22 -21.24
N THR A 91 -1.59 1.94 -21.93
CA THR A 91 -2.89 2.54 -21.63
C THR A 91 -3.56 1.80 -20.47
N PRO A 92 -3.93 2.51 -19.39
CA PRO A 92 -4.71 1.95 -18.30
C PRO A 92 -6.03 1.36 -18.82
N PRO A 93 -6.53 0.26 -18.23
CA PRO A 93 -7.83 -0.26 -18.55
C PRO A 93 -8.92 0.78 -18.22
N PRO A 94 -9.96 0.91 -19.06
CA PRO A 94 -11.10 1.77 -18.75
C PRO A 94 -11.88 1.23 -17.55
N ALA A 95 -12.57 2.11 -16.83
CA ALA A 95 -13.46 1.73 -15.72
C ALA A 95 -14.42 0.59 -16.11
N GLY A 96 -14.59 -0.40 -15.22
CA GLY A 96 -15.41 -1.58 -15.47
C GLY A 96 -14.73 -2.69 -16.29
N ALA A 97 -13.47 -2.52 -16.69
CA ALA A 97 -12.71 -3.61 -17.29
C ALA A 97 -12.61 -4.84 -16.34
N PRO A 98 -12.52 -6.08 -16.88
CA PRO A 98 -12.36 -7.28 -16.06
C PRO A 98 -11.12 -7.19 -15.17
N LEU A 99 -11.22 -7.67 -13.93
CA LEU A 99 -10.10 -7.64 -12.97
C LEU A 99 -8.83 -8.29 -13.53
N ALA A 100 -8.96 -9.38 -14.28
CA ALA A 100 -7.83 -10.04 -14.92
C ALA A 100 -7.05 -9.10 -15.87
N THR A 101 -7.76 -8.26 -16.62
CA THR A 101 -7.17 -7.24 -17.49
C THR A 101 -6.47 -6.16 -16.66
N VAL A 102 -7.06 -5.75 -15.54
CA VAL A 102 -6.47 -4.79 -14.61
C VAL A 102 -5.18 -5.32 -14.00
N LEU A 103 -5.20 -6.54 -13.48
CA LEU A 103 -4.03 -7.20 -12.91
C LEU A 103 -2.93 -7.40 -13.97
N ALA A 104 -3.29 -7.82 -15.19
CA ALA A 104 -2.33 -7.95 -16.28
C ALA A 104 -1.66 -6.59 -16.60
N TRP A 105 -2.44 -5.51 -16.63
CA TRP A 105 -1.91 -4.17 -16.83
C TRP A 105 -1.01 -3.72 -15.67
N ILE A 106 -1.43 -3.90 -14.42
CA ILE A 106 -0.59 -3.56 -13.24
C ILE A 106 0.75 -4.31 -13.33
N ARG A 107 0.71 -5.61 -13.65
CA ARG A 107 1.88 -6.48 -13.71
C ARG A 107 2.82 -6.19 -14.87
N ALA A 108 2.34 -5.52 -15.92
CA ALA A 108 3.18 -5.04 -17.01
C ALA A 108 4.02 -3.81 -16.61
N GLY A 109 3.76 -3.18 -15.46
CA GLY A 109 4.58 -2.09 -14.94
C GLY A 109 5.97 -2.54 -14.49
N ALA A 110 6.93 -1.61 -14.49
CA ALA A 110 8.29 -1.90 -14.02
C ALA A 110 8.29 -2.11 -12.50
N GLN A 111 8.65 -3.31 -12.03
CA GLN A 111 8.72 -3.59 -10.59
C GLN A 111 9.76 -2.69 -9.92
N VAL A 112 9.35 -1.99 -8.87
CA VAL A 112 10.28 -1.29 -7.97
C VAL A 112 10.56 -2.12 -6.72
N ASP A 113 11.71 -1.84 -6.11
CA ASP A 113 12.12 -2.42 -4.84
C ASP A 113 11.24 -1.86 -3.69
N PRO A 114 10.46 -2.70 -3.00
CA PRO A 114 9.57 -2.26 -1.92
C PRO A 114 10.34 -1.69 -0.72
N ALA A 115 11.62 -2.06 -0.54
CA ALA A 115 12.43 -1.58 0.58
C ALA A 115 12.57 -0.04 0.61
N LYS A 116 12.41 0.62 -0.54
CA LYS A 116 12.48 2.09 -0.69
C LYS A 116 11.25 2.83 -0.17
N PHE A 117 10.20 2.11 0.23
CA PHE A 117 8.91 2.68 0.59
C PHE A 117 8.58 2.51 2.08
N HIS A 118 9.52 2.06 2.91
CA HIS A 118 9.37 1.95 4.37
C HIS A 118 9.86 3.19 5.12
N THR A 119 9.71 4.38 4.53
CA THR A 119 10.06 5.64 5.19
C THR A 119 9.05 6.71 4.80
N ALA A 120 8.60 7.47 5.79
CA ALA A 120 7.84 8.70 5.59
C ALA A 120 8.69 9.89 6.05
N THR A 121 8.64 10.99 5.30
CA THR A 121 9.38 12.21 5.62
C THR A 121 8.39 13.36 5.82
N ASP A 122 8.43 13.98 7.00
CA ASP A 122 7.59 15.14 7.30
C ASP A 122 8.04 16.39 6.50
N THR A 123 7.31 17.49 6.67
CA THR A 123 7.62 18.76 5.98
C THR A 123 8.91 19.42 6.45
N ASP A 124 9.40 19.06 7.64
CA ASP A 124 10.63 19.57 8.23
C ASP A 124 11.86 18.72 7.83
N GLY A 125 11.62 17.63 7.09
CA GLY A 125 12.65 16.71 6.59
C GLY A 125 12.97 15.56 7.54
N THR A 126 12.23 15.38 8.64
CA THR A 126 12.42 14.27 9.56
C THR A 126 11.97 12.97 8.91
N ALA A 127 12.91 12.06 8.71
CA ALA A 127 12.63 10.72 8.22
C ALA A 127 12.21 9.80 9.36
N THR A 128 11.02 9.22 9.22
CA THR A 128 10.49 8.18 10.09
C THR A 128 10.53 6.85 9.32
N ASP A 129 11.37 5.92 9.76
CA ASP A 129 11.26 4.50 9.37
C ASP A 129 9.82 4.05 9.59
N LEU A 130 9.22 3.21 8.77
CA LEU A 130 7.85 2.70 8.89
C LEU A 130 7.78 1.23 9.34
N GLY A 131 8.92 0.57 9.52
CA GLY A 131 8.98 -0.87 9.75
C GLY A 131 8.45 -1.62 8.54
N THR A 132 7.39 -2.40 8.70
CA THR A 132 6.77 -3.14 7.60
C THR A 132 5.77 -2.31 6.79
N ALA A 133 5.31 -1.17 7.33
CA ALA A 133 4.35 -0.32 6.63
C ALA A 133 5.00 0.36 5.42
N VAL A 134 4.17 0.63 4.41
CA VAL A 134 4.57 1.17 3.11
C VAL A 134 3.92 2.52 2.94
N ALA A 135 4.70 3.50 2.49
CA ALA A 135 4.22 4.82 2.10
C ALA A 135 4.79 5.21 0.74
N PHE A 136 3.93 5.78 -0.11
CA PHE A 136 4.36 6.31 -1.39
C PHE A 136 3.52 7.52 -1.82
N THR A 137 4.08 8.31 -2.72
CA THR A 137 3.41 9.46 -3.33
C THR A 137 3.47 9.41 -4.85
N SER A 138 2.46 9.96 -5.49
CA SER A 138 2.49 10.21 -6.94
C SER A 138 3.52 11.27 -7.32
N PRO A 139 4.03 11.28 -8.57
CA PRO A 139 4.94 12.32 -9.04
C PRO A 139 4.37 13.74 -8.94
N THR A 140 3.06 13.90 -9.12
CA THR A 140 2.34 15.19 -8.98
C THR A 140 2.00 15.56 -7.53
N LYS A 141 2.25 14.66 -6.57
CA LYS A 141 1.87 14.81 -5.15
C LYS A 141 0.36 14.97 -4.92
N LYS A 142 -0.48 14.69 -5.92
CA LYS A 142 -1.95 14.68 -5.77
C LYS A 142 -2.49 13.41 -5.10
N ILE A 143 -1.70 12.35 -5.08
CA ILE A 143 -2.01 11.07 -4.42
C ILE A 143 -0.86 10.75 -3.46
N GLN A 144 -1.21 10.42 -2.21
CA GLN A 144 -0.33 9.89 -1.18
C GLN A 144 -1.00 8.67 -0.58
N CYS A 145 -0.32 7.54 -0.48
CA CYS A 145 -0.87 6.32 0.11
C CYS A 145 0.05 5.79 1.20
N MET A 146 -0.55 5.22 2.24
CA MET A 146 0.17 4.66 3.38
C MET A 146 -0.62 3.54 4.06
N THR A 147 0.04 2.41 4.34
CA THR A 147 -0.50 1.36 5.21
C THR A 147 -0.24 1.68 6.69
N PRO A 148 -1.08 1.19 7.63
CA PRO A 148 -0.88 1.46 9.04
C PRO A 148 0.38 0.78 9.56
N ARG A 149 1.09 1.47 10.47
CA ARG A 149 2.30 0.97 11.10
C ARG A 149 2.06 -0.19 12.07
N SER A 150 0.84 -0.33 12.59
CA SER A 150 0.45 -1.40 13.49
C SER A 150 -0.78 -2.12 12.96
N ALA A 151 -0.79 -3.45 13.08
CA ALA A 151 -1.95 -4.28 12.76
C ALA A 151 -3.16 -4.02 13.68
N ALA A 152 -2.98 -3.26 14.77
CA ALA A 152 -4.02 -2.85 15.70
C ALA A 152 -4.66 -1.50 15.35
N ALA A 153 -4.29 -0.87 14.22
CA ALA A 153 -4.91 0.37 13.78
C ALA A 153 -6.37 0.13 13.33
N ASP A 154 -7.24 1.08 13.61
CA ASP A 154 -8.70 1.01 13.37
C ASP A 154 -9.10 0.91 11.88
N ALA A 155 -8.13 1.00 10.96
CA ALA A 155 -8.30 0.82 9.52
C ALA A 155 -7.21 -0.14 8.98
N PRO A 156 -7.47 -1.45 8.92
CA PRO A 156 -6.52 -2.38 8.33
C PRO A 156 -6.38 -2.09 6.82
N GLY A 157 -5.17 -2.07 6.29
CA GLY A 157 -4.92 -1.98 4.84
C GLY A 157 -4.51 -0.60 4.32
N LEU A 158 -4.68 -0.37 3.02
CA LEU A 158 -4.17 0.82 2.33
C LEU A 158 -5.13 2.00 2.50
N SER A 159 -4.66 3.11 3.05
CA SER A 159 -5.36 4.39 2.90
C SER A 159 -4.62 5.31 1.94
N CYS A 160 -5.35 6.18 1.24
CA CYS A 160 -4.78 7.22 0.40
C CYS A 160 -5.44 8.58 0.65
N LEU A 161 -4.66 9.66 0.55
CA LEU A 161 -5.16 11.01 0.35
C LEU A 161 -5.07 11.36 -1.12
N VAL A 162 -6.20 11.78 -1.69
CA VAL A 162 -6.33 12.16 -3.10
C VAL A 162 -6.89 13.56 -3.23
N ASN A 163 -6.24 14.40 -4.02
CA ASN A 163 -6.75 15.70 -4.41
C ASN A 163 -7.68 15.57 -5.64
N PHE A 164 -8.98 15.38 -5.36
CA PHE A 164 -10.03 15.30 -6.37
C PHE A 164 -10.42 16.68 -6.89
N ASP A 165 -10.63 16.79 -8.20
CA ASP A 165 -11.10 18.02 -8.84
C ASP A 165 -12.61 18.24 -8.55
N ASN A 166 -13.38 17.16 -8.37
CA ASN A 166 -14.77 17.19 -7.89
C ASN A 166 -14.95 16.20 -6.72
N PRO A 167 -14.65 16.63 -5.48
CA PRO A 167 -14.65 15.74 -4.32
C PRO A 167 -16.06 15.20 -3.98
N PRO A 168 -16.16 13.94 -3.49
CA PRO A 168 -17.45 13.40 -3.06
C PRO A 168 -18.09 14.22 -1.94
N PRO A 169 -19.41 14.48 -2.00
CA PRO A 169 -20.10 15.21 -0.95
C PRO A 169 -20.16 14.37 0.33
N ARG A 170 -20.24 15.05 1.47
CA ARG A 170 -20.54 14.43 2.75
C ARG A 170 -21.95 13.81 2.72
N PRO A 171 -22.15 12.57 3.23
CA PRO A 171 -23.48 11.97 3.35
C PRO A 171 -24.46 12.86 4.12
N ALA A 172 -25.73 12.87 3.68
CA ALA A 172 -26.78 13.62 4.35
C ALA A 172 -27.03 13.08 5.77
N GLY A 173 -27.21 13.98 6.74
CA GLY A 173 -27.41 13.62 8.15
C GLY A 173 -26.14 13.24 8.90
N HIS A 174 -24.97 13.25 8.25
CA HIS A 174 -23.70 13.06 8.95
C HIS A 174 -23.44 14.24 9.91
N PRO A 175 -22.94 13.97 11.14
CA PRO A 175 -22.56 15.03 12.09
C PRO A 175 -21.64 16.10 11.47
N ASN A 176 -21.65 17.30 12.05
CA ASN A 176 -20.76 18.41 11.70
C ASN A 176 -19.33 18.17 12.22
N THR A 177 -18.75 17.05 11.85
CA THR A 177 -17.33 16.73 12.02
C THR A 177 -16.55 17.18 10.79
N GLU A 178 -15.26 17.43 10.96
CA GLU A 178 -14.33 17.72 9.85
C GLU A 178 -14.42 16.61 8.79
N TRP A 179 -14.78 17.01 7.57
CA TRP A 179 -14.99 16.09 6.45
C TRP A 179 -13.78 16.17 5.51
N ASN A 180 -13.09 15.06 5.34
CA ASN A 180 -12.04 14.94 4.35
C ASN A 180 -12.55 14.15 3.16
N ALA A 181 -12.94 14.85 2.10
CA ALA A 181 -13.45 14.24 0.87
C ALA A 181 -12.38 13.50 0.05
N GLY A 182 -11.10 13.80 0.28
CA GLY A 182 -9.96 13.18 -0.39
C GLY A 182 -9.46 11.89 0.27
N TRP A 183 -9.98 11.56 1.45
CA TRP A 183 -9.58 10.36 2.17
C TRP A 183 -10.17 9.11 1.52
N VAL A 184 -9.32 8.14 1.22
CA VAL A 184 -9.69 6.84 0.66
C VAL A 184 -9.22 5.76 1.62
N ASP A 185 -10.12 4.87 2.04
CA ASP A 185 -9.77 3.64 2.71
C ASP A 185 -9.99 2.47 1.74
N PHE A 186 -9.00 1.61 1.58
CA PHE A 186 -9.07 0.42 0.71
C PHE A 186 -8.48 -0.80 1.44
N PRO A 187 -9.22 -1.40 2.40
CA PRO A 187 -8.79 -2.58 3.16
C PRO A 187 -8.79 -3.91 2.37
N GLY A 188 -9.20 -3.92 1.10
CA GLY A 188 -9.31 -5.14 0.29
C GLY A 188 -10.74 -5.39 -0.20
N GLU A 189 -11.59 -6.05 0.59
CA GLU A 189 -12.97 -6.40 0.18
C GLU A 189 -13.96 -5.22 0.20
N THR A 190 -13.54 -4.08 0.76
CA THR A 190 -14.32 -2.83 0.75
C THR A 190 -13.44 -1.66 0.33
N ALA A 191 -14.07 -0.57 -0.10
CA ALA A 191 -13.39 0.71 -0.24
C ALA A 191 -14.35 1.86 0.11
N GLY A 192 -13.82 2.90 0.74
CA GLY A 192 -14.56 4.10 1.11
C GLY A 192 -13.84 5.35 0.62
N VAL A 193 -14.57 6.32 0.08
CA VAL A 193 -14.02 7.60 -0.38
C VAL A 193 -14.77 8.76 0.25
N GLY A 194 -14.00 9.67 0.83
CA GLY A 194 -14.46 10.76 1.66
C GLY A 194 -14.95 10.25 3.00
N ARG A 195 -14.37 10.71 4.12
CA ARG A 195 -14.82 10.33 5.47
C ARG A 195 -14.70 11.49 6.45
N ALA A 196 -15.32 11.35 7.61
CA ALA A 196 -14.99 12.20 8.74
C ALA A 196 -13.57 11.90 9.23
N ALA A 197 -12.72 12.91 9.27
CA ALA A 197 -11.34 12.80 9.75
C ALA A 197 -11.03 14.02 10.59
N ASN A 198 -11.01 13.84 11.92
CA ASN A 198 -10.63 14.85 12.90
C ASN A 198 -9.14 14.79 13.25
N ASP A 199 -8.45 13.71 12.88
CA ASP A 199 -7.01 13.56 12.93
C ASP A 199 -6.42 13.41 11.52
N GLN A 200 -5.09 13.52 11.42
CA GLN A 200 -4.35 13.29 10.18
C GLN A 200 -4.12 11.78 9.90
N GLY A 201 -4.59 10.90 10.78
CA GLY A 201 -4.28 9.46 10.81
C GLY A 201 -2.81 9.15 10.56
N GLN A 202 -2.53 8.11 9.77
CA GLN A 202 -1.16 7.71 9.47
C GLN A 202 -0.37 8.76 8.67
N PHE A 203 -1.05 9.69 7.99
CA PHE A 203 -0.39 10.71 7.19
C PHE A 203 0.30 11.81 8.03
N ALA A 204 0.06 11.84 9.34
CA ALA A 204 0.86 12.63 10.29
C ALA A 204 2.37 12.27 10.26
N LEU A 205 2.72 11.07 9.80
CA LEU A 205 4.11 10.60 9.67
C LEU A 205 4.84 11.24 8.48
N GLY A 206 4.12 11.95 7.60
CA GLY A 206 4.68 12.60 6.42
C GLY A 206 4.54 11.80 5.13
N TYR A 207 5.38 12.13 4.15
CA TYR A 207 5.28 11.65 2.77
C TYR A 207 6.21 10.48 2.49
N GLY A 208 5.68 9.45 1.85
CA GLY A 208 6.49 8.35 1.33
C GLY A 208 7.22 8.68 0.04
N ALA A 209 8.14 7.79 -0.35
CA ALA A 209 8.91 7.91 -1.59
C ALA A 209 8.01 8.04 -2.83
N THR A 210 8.50 8.74 -3.86
CA THR A 210 7.74 8.90 -5.10
C THR A 210 7.69 7.57 -5.87
N LEU A 211 6.50 7.04 -6.14
CA LEU A 211 6.29 5.96 -7.09
C LEU A 211 6.21 6.57 -8.50
N THR A 212 7.20 6.29 -9.34
CA THR A 212 7.31 6.90 -10.68
C THR A 212 6.30 6.34 -11.67
N TYR A 213 5.96 7.12 -12.70
CA TYR A 213 5.07 6.65 -13.77
C TYR A 213 5.59 5.40 -14.47
N GLY A 214 4.69 4.47 -14.77
CA GLY A 214 5.00 3.18 -15.38
C GLY A 214 5.51 2.14 -14.39
N SER A 215 5.84 2.52 -13.15
CA SER A 215 6.30 1.61 -12.11
C SER A 215 5.15 0.92 -11.40
N ARG A 216 5.40 -0.32 -10.98
CA ARG A 216 4.53 -1.08 -10.08
C ARG A 216 5.24 -1.38 -8.76
N LEU A 217 4.47 -1.34 -7.68
CA LEU A 217 4.89 -1.65 -6.32
C LEU A 217 3.97 -2.76 -5.78
N THR A 218 4.56 -3.77 -5.17
CA THR A 218 3.84 -4.88 -4.53
C THR A 218 4.22 -4.91 -3.06
N PHE A 219 3.24 -4.97 -2.18
CA PHE A 219 3.40 -4.97 -0.73
C PHE A 219 2.13 -5.53 -0.09
N ASP A 220 2.26 -6.25 1.01
CA ASP A 220 1.14 -6.97 1.64
C ASP A 220 0.34 -7.75 0.57
N ASP A 221 -0.99 -7.58 0.54
CA ASP A 221 -1.88 -8.16 -0.47
C ASP A 221 -2.09 -7.24 -1.69
N TYR A 222 -1.39 -6.10 -1.78
CA TYR A 222 -1.60 -5.10 -2.81
C TYR A 222 -0.59 -5.19 -3.96
N GLU A 223 -1.11 -5.01 -5.18
CA GLU A 223 -0.33 -4.69 -6.37
C GLU A 223 -0.79 -3.33 -6.91
N CYS A 224 0.10 -2.34 -6.90
CA CYS A 224 -0.18 -0.98 -7.35
C CYS A 224 0.66 -0.62 -8.57
N ARG A 225 0.09 0.05 -9.57
CA ARG A 225 0.83 0.66 -10.69
C ARG A 225 0.47 2.13 -10.83
N MET A 226 1.50 2.97 -10.94
CA MET A 226 1.35 4.41 -11.18
C MET A 226 1.38 4.70 -12.68
N ASP A 227 0.43 5.50 -13.13
CA ASP A 227 0.29 5.99 -14.50
C ASP A 227 0.05 7.50 -14.53
N GLN A 228 0.27 8.13 -15.68
CA GLN A 228 0.03 9.57 -15.86
C GLN A 228 -1.42 9.97 -15.57
N THR A 229 -2.37 9.05 -15.77
CA THR A 229 -3.80 9.27 -15.50
C THR A 229 -4.20 9.00 -14.04
N GLY A 230 -3.35 8.34 -13.25
CA GLY A 230 -3.65 8.01 -11.86
C GLY A 230 -2.94 6.75 -11.34
N LEU A 231 -3.31 6.35 -10.14
CA LEU A 231 -2.87 5.12 -9.48
C LEU A 231 -3.94 4.05 -9.67
N ILE A 232 -3.57 2.82 -9.99
CA ILE A 232 -4.46 1.66 -9.81
C ILE A 232 -3.81 0.71 -8.80
N CYS A 233 -4.52 0.40 -7.73
CA CYS A 233 -4.15 -0.61 -6.76
C CYS A 233 -5.18 -1.74 -6.77
N ALA A 234 -4.70 -2.98 -6.82
CA ALA A 234 -5.52 -4.17 -6.72
C ALA A 234 -5.15 -4.94 -5.45
N ASP A 235 -6.15 -5.56 -4.84
CA ASP A 235 -5.97 -6.65 -3.90
C ASP A 235 -6.42 -7.94 -4.64
N PRO A 236 -5.48 -8.72 -5.19
CA PRO A 236 -5.81 -9.93 -5.92
C PRO A 236 -6.44 -11.00 -5.03
N THR A 237 -6.20 -10.96 -3.71
CA THR A 237 -6.74 -11.95 -2.76
C THR A 237 -8.21 -11.67 -2.46
N ALA A 238 -8.58 -10.39 -2.30
CA ALA A 238 -9.95 -9.93 -2.17
C ALA A 238 -10.71 -9.91 -3.51
N GLY A 239 -10.02 -9.99 -4.64
CA GLY A 239 -10.64 -9.93 -5.96
C GLY A 239 -11.15 -8.53 -6.33
N SER A 240 -10.49 -7.49 -5.81
CA SER A 240 -10.91 -6.10 -5.94
C SER A 240 -9.79 -5.20 -6.46
N ALA A 241 -10.14 -4.08 -7.09
CA ALA A 241 -9.18 -3.04 -7.39
C ALA A 241 -9.85 -1.65 -7.45
N LEU A 242 -9.05 -0.62 -7.20
CA LEU A 242 -9.49 0.77 -7.22
C LEU A 242 -8.50 1.62 -8.02
N GLN A 243 -8.99 2.32 -9.03
CA GLN A 243 -8.26 3.42 -9.65
C GLN A 243 -8.56 4.70 -8.89
N LEU A 244 -7.51 5.48 -8.64
CA LEU A 244 -7.53 6.79 -8.02
C LEU A 244 -6.90 7.80 -8.97
N SER A 245 -7.67 8.80 -9.38
CA SER A 245 -7.22 9.95 -10.15
C SER A 245 -7.87 11.22 -9.63
N SER A 246 -7.45 12.39 -10.11
CA SER A 246 -8.12 13.64 -9.73
C SER A 246 -9.56 13.72 -10.24
N SER A 247 -9.94 12.95 -11.28
CA SER A 247 -11.31 12.89 -11.78
C SER A 247 -12.25 12.04 -10.90
N GLY A 248 -11.70 11.25 -9.97
CA GLY A 248 -12.47 10.44 -9.03
C GLY A 248 -12.03 8.98 -8.97
N PRO A 249 -12.61 8.21 -8.03
CA PRO A 249 -12.35 6.78 -7.89
C PRO A 249 -13.09 5.97 -8.96
N ALA A 250 -12.47 4.90 -9.49
CA ALA A 250 -13.14 3.91 -10.34
C ALA A 250 -12.93 2.48 -9.80
N PRO A 251 -14.00 1.73 -9.50
CA PRO A 251 -13.89 0.37 -8.98
C PRO A 251 -13.67 -0.66 -10.10
N PHE A 252 -13.05 -1.79 -9.75
CA PHE A 252 -12.97 -2.99 -10.58
C PHE A 252 -13.12 -4.25 -9.73
N GLY A 253 -13.25 -5.40 -10.40
CA GLY A 253 -13.42 -6.68 -9.73
C GLY A 253 -14.78 -6.80 -9.08
N CYS A 254 -14.85 -7.35 -7.87
CA CYS A 254 -16.11 -7.59 -7.17
C CYS A 254 -16.77 -6.34 -6.59
N PHE A 255 -16.14 -5.16 -6.68
CA PHE A 255 -16.68 -3.95 -6.09
C PHE A 255 -18.02 -3.52 -6.73
N ALA A 256 -19.07 -3.61 -5.93
CA ALA A 256 -20.33 -2.94 -6.16
C ALA A 256 -20.40 -1.65 -5.34
N LYS A 257 -20.94 -0.58 -5.94
CA LYS A 257 -21.20 0.67 -5.21
C LYS A 257 -22.33 0.47 -4.20
N LEU A 258 -22.18 1.02 -3.00
CA LEU A 258 -23.19 1.00 -1.94
C LEU A 258 -23.46 2.40 -1.38
N ASP A 259 -24.66 2.59 -0.84
CA ASP A 259 -25.04 3.81 -0.14
C ASP A 259 -24.45 3.80 1.28
N SER A 260 -23.29 4.43 1.42
CA SER A 260 -22.59 4.52 2.70
C SER A 260 -23.10 5.66 3.56
N LYS A 261 -23.23 5.41 4.87
CA LYS A 261 -23.48 6.47 5.86
C LYS A 261 -22.20 7.10 6.39
N SER A 262 -21.07 6.40 6.29
CA SER A 262 -19.76 6.84 6.81
C SER A 262 -18.87 7.44 5.72
N TYR A 263 -19.13 7.10 4.45
CA TYR A 263 -18.33 7.52 3.30
C TYR A 263 -19.16 8.26 2.26
N GLY A 264 -18.54 9.21 1.56
CA GLY A 264 -19.19 9.91 0.44
C GLY A 264 -19.46 8.98 -0.75
N ILE A 265 -18.58 8.01 -0.95
CA ILE A 265 -18.76 6.86 -1.85
C ILE A 265 -18.30 5.60 -1.12
N GLY A 266 -19.11 4.54 -1.15
CA GLY A 266 -18.72 3.22 -0.64
C GLY A 266 -18.74 2.15 -1.72
N TYR A 267 -17.84 1.17 -1.60
CA TYR A 267 -17.77 -0.04 -2.40
C TYR A 267 -17.61 -1.26 -1.50
N SER A 268 -18.19 -2.39 -1.91
CA SER A 268 -18.04 -3.66 -1.22
C SER A 268 -18.16 -4.82 -2.20
N CYS A 269 -17.40 -5.87 -1.96
CA CYS A 269 -17.59 -7.15 -2.60
C CYS A 269 -18.76 -7.89 -1.94
N THR A 270 -19.89 -7.97 -2.63
CA THR A 270 -20.97 -8.87 -2.22
C THR A 270 -20.60 -10.27 -2.70
N GLY A 271 -20.41 -11.22 -1.79
CA GLY A 271 -20.03 -12.59 -2.13
C GLY A 271 -21.09 -13.28 -2.99
N SER A 272 -21.05 -13.11 -4.31
CA SER A 272 -21.91 -13.84 -5.26
C SER A 272 -21.38 -13.93 -6.71
N ASP A 273 -20.41 -13.13 -7.15
CA ASP A 273 -20.00 -13.13 -8.59
C ASP A 273 -18.59 -13.67 -8.89
N ALA A 274 -18.03 -14.51 -8.02
CA ALA A 274 -16.92 -15.37 -8.41
C ALA A 274 -17.44 -16.62 -9.16
N THR A 275 -18.17 -16.42 -10.27
CA THR A 275 -18.43 -17.53 -11.21
C THR A 275 -17.16 -17.76 -12.02
N VAL A 276 -16.13 -18.32 -11.36
CA VAL A 276 -15.04 -19.00 -12.06
C VAL A 276 -15.67 -20.26 -12.65
N PRO A 277 -15.63 -20.49 -13.98
CA PRO A 277 -16.06 -21.76 -14.53
C PRO A 277 -15.11 -22.84 -14.02
N VAL A 278 -15.59 -23.64 -13.06
CA VAL A 278 -14.94 -24.89 -12.64
C VAL A 278 -14.89 -25.79 -13.88
N ALA A 279 -13.68 -26.01 -14.40
CA ALA A 279 -13.47 -27.00 -15.44
C ALA A 279 -13.91 -28.39 -14.91
N PRO A 280 -14.58 -29.21 -15.74
CA PRO A 280 -15.04 -30.52 -15.29
C PRO A 280 -13.85 -31.42 -14.91
N PRO A 281 -14.00 -32.30 -13.90
CA PRO A 281 -12.94 -33.20 -13.49
C PRO A 281 -12.58 -34.13 -14.65
N ARG A 282 -11.28 -34.24 -14.95
CA ARG A 282 -10.78 -35.22 -15.91
C ARG A 282 -11.06 -36.63 -15.38
N PRO A 283 -11.53 -37.57 -16.23
CA PRO A 283 -11.65 -38.96 -15.82
C PRO A 283 -10.26 -39.54 -15.54
N TYR A 284 -10.10 -40.14 -14.37
CA TYR A 284 -8.92 -40.93 -14.04
C TYR A 284 -8.77 -42.08 -15.05
N ARG A 285 -7.57 -42.22 -15.62
CA ARG A 285 -7.11 -43.44 -16.29
C ARG A 285 -6.43 -44.34 -15.28
#